data_AF-A0A542DGF5-F1
#
_entry.id   AF-A0A542DGF5-F1
#
_cell.length_a   1.000
_cell.length_b   1.000
_cell.length_c   1.000
_cell.angle_alpha   90.00
_cell.angle_beta   90.00
_cell.angle_gamma   90.00
#
_symmetry.space_group_name_H-M   'P 1'
#
loop_
_entity.id
_entity.type
_entity.pdbx_description
1 polymer ?
#
loop_
_entity_poly.entity_id
_entity_poly.type
_entity_poly.pdbx_seq_one_letter_code
_entity_poly.pdbx_strand_id
1 'polypeptide(L)'
;MTWAAEGYLESTVRDLLTAEDARVDAAVGHAALLLACLGAPEASDRLARRWHAATERPATALAEGAVTARAWAMLFAARGTRPDWAGALPPLDLDAEEATHGAHLTRRESAIPPDLLGEGTPGRILSGLAAQLDQGGEADPLRVLAAEARERARAADPGVTDALARWADRAARLPRPPVALLAGSRHLAPLLLGGALRTAFGLAPGWAEDCADRLSAALRARYRAESGERDWSALLDRIMELRAAGPPPAPATAEQIAGAERLLGVELPADYREFLRTSNGLPAHEVFPRLLGVAELSSRGSGHLLVSEPGEYGVVLLARGDSGWRALEWDRELGATVHRSFRALLEHHLHLLTETRE
;
A
#
# COMPACT_ATOMS: atom_id res chain seq x y z
N MET A 1 -18.81 21.54 13.61
CA MET A 1 -17.35 21.64 13.86
C MET A 1 -16.64 21.25 12.58
N THR A 2 -15.66 22.01 12.08
CA THR A 2 -14.95 21.68 10.83
C THR A 2 -13.94 20.55 11.11
N TRP A 3 -13.93 19.51 10.27
CA TRP A 3 -12.94 18.44 10.37
C TRP A 3 -11.52 19.01 10.25
N ALA A 4 -10.61 18.53 11.09
CA ALA A 4 -9.20 18.94 11.09
C ALA A 4 -8.45 18.31 9.89
N ALA A 5 -8.83 18.74 8.69
CA ALA A 5 -8.39 18.17 7.42
C ALA A 5 -6.86 18.25 7.25
N GLU A 6 -6.24 19.32 7.73
CA GLU A 6 -4.77 19.45 7.74
C GLU A 6 -4.12 18.44 8.70
N GLY A 7 -4.69 18.25 9.90
CA GLY A 7 -4.21 17.26 10.86
C GLY A 7 -4.33 15.81 10.33
N TYR A 8 -5.39 15.51 9.57
CA TYR A 8 -5.51 14.25 8.84
C TYR A 8 -4.39 14.10 7.81
N LEU A 9 -4.14 15.13 7.01
CA LEU A 9 -3.15 15.11 5.94
C LEU A 9 -1.73 14.96 6.48
N GLU A 10 -1.37 15.72 7.52
CA GLU A 10 -0.08 15.59 8.23
C GLU A 10 0.13 14.19 8.79
N SER A 11 -0.88 13.64 9.47
CA SER A 11 -0.83 12.28 10.02
C SER A 11 -0.68 11.22 8.93
N THR A 12 -1.40 11.38 7.82
CA THR A 12 -1.35 10.45 6.68
C THR A 12 0.00 10.53 5.95
N VAL A 13 0.54 11.74 5.73
CA VAL A 13 1.89 11.92 5.16
C VAL A 13 2.94 11.25 6.05
N ARG A 14 2.85 11.42 7.38
CA ARG A 14 3.74 10.75 8.32
C ARG A 14 3.68 9.23 8.16
N ASP A 15 2.47 8.66 8.17
CA ASP A 15 2.28 7.22 7.99
C ASP A 15 2.88 6.74 6.65
N LEU A 16 2.68 7.49 5.56
CA LEU A 16 3.27 7.17 4.25
C LEU A 16 4.80 7.20 4.28
N LEU A 17 5.41 8.11 5.02
CA LEU A 17 6.87 8.21 5.07
C LEU A 17 7.50 7.15 5.98
N THR A 18 6.88 6.84 7.13
CA THR A 18 7.58 6.12 8.21
C THR A 18 6.95 4.80 8.63
N ALA A 19 5.70 4.52 8.26
CA ALA A 19 5.02 3.31 8.73
C ALA A 19 5.50 2.06 7.99
N GLU A 20 5.12 0.88 8.49
CA GLU A 20 5.25 -0.38 7.76
C GLU A 20 4.35 -0.41 6.51
N ASP A 21 4.69 -1.29 5.57
CA ASP A 21 4.07 -1.35 4.25
C ASP A 21 2.56 -1.60 4.27
N ALA A 22 2.06 -2.50 5.14
CA ALA A 22 0.63 -2.75 5.28
C ALA A 22 -0.14 -1.51 5.77
N ARG A 23 0.47 -0.73 6.68
CA ARG A 23 -0.12 0.52 7.16
C ARG A 23 -0.10 1.61 6.10
N VAL A 24 0.90 1.64 5.23
CA VAL A 24 0.90 2.51 4.04
C VAL A 24 -0.24 2.16 3.10
N ASP A 25 -0.49 0.87 2.86
CA ASP A 25 -1.60 0.41 1.99
C ASP A 25 -2.95 0.82 2.55
N ALA A 26 -3.17 0.59 3.84
CA ALA A 26 -4.40 1.01 4.51
C ALA A 26 -4.59 2.54 4.48
N ALA A 27 -3.51 3.31 4.68
CA ALA A 27 -3.55 4.77 4.62
C ALA A 27 -3.89 5.29 3.21
N VAL A 28 -3.27 4.73 2.17
CA VAL A 28 -3.56 5.08 0.77
C VAL A 28 -4.95 4.64 0.37
N GLY A 29 -5.37 3.42 0.72
CA GLY A 29 -6.70 2.89 0.42
C GLY A 29 -7.80 3.74 1.03
N HIS A 30 -7.65 4.12 2.31
CA HIS A 30 -8.54 5.06 2.97
C HIS A 30 -8.55 6.44 2.28
N ALA A 31 -7.38 7.00 1.99
CA ALA A 31 -7.27 8.33 1.38
C ALA A 31 -7.91 8.36 -0.02
N ALA A 32 -7.62 7.37 -0.87
CA ALA A 32 -8.22 7.26 -2.19
C ALA A 32 -9.76 7.15 -2.09
N LEU A 33 -10.27 6.31 -1.18
CA LEU A 33 -11.71 6.16 -0.98
C LEU A 33 -12.35 7.47 -0.50
N LEU A 34 -11.70 8.17 0.44
CA LEU A 34 -12.14 9.49 0.90
C LEU A 34 -12.21 10.49 -0.25
N LEU A 35 -11.16 10.60 -1.07
CA LEU A 35 -11.12 11.51 -2.22
C LEU A 35 -12.26 11.26 -3.20
N ALA A 36 -12.55 9.98 -3.50
CA ALA A 36 -13.70 9.62 -4.33
C ALA A 36 -15.03 10.04 -3.67
N CYS A 37 -15.18 9.85 -2.36
CA CYS A 37 -16.38 10.24 -1.62
C CYS A 37 -16.56 11.76 -1.47
N LEU A 38 -15.49 12.53 -1.63
CA LEU A 38 -15.49 13.99 -1.65
C LEU A 38 -15.79 14.57 -3.05
N GLY A 39 -16.09 13.71 -4.02
CA GLY A 39 -16.37 14.09 -5.41
C GLY A 39 -15.13 14.43 -6.22
N ALA A 40 -13.98 13.84 -5.88
CA ALA A 40 -12.74 13.96 -6.65
C ALA A 40 -12.23 12.58 -7.13
N PRO A 41 -13.01 11.84 -7.95
CA PRO A 41 -12.65 10.50 -8.39
C PRO A 41 -11.35 10.47 -9.21
N GLU A 42 -11.03 11.53 -9.96
CA GLU A 42 -9.77 11.64 -10.69
C GLU A 42 -8.57 11.76 -9.73
N ALA A 43 -8.70 12.50 -8.64
CA ALA A 43 -7.66 12.62 -7.61
C ALA A 43 -7.44 11.28 -6.89
N SER A 44 -8.54 10.59 -6.57
CA SER A 44 -8.52 9.21 -6.07
C SER A 44 -7.77 8.26 -7.01
N ASP A 45 -8.13 8.24 -8.30
CA ASP A 45 -7.50 7.37 -9.29
C ASP A 45 -6.01 7.67 -9.48
N ARG A 46 -5.63 8.95 -9.51
CA ARG A 46 -4.22 9.35 -9.60
C ARG A 46 -3.42 8.83 -8.41
N LEU A 47 -3.95 8.96 -7.19
CA LEU A 47 -3.29 8.47 -5.99
C LEU A 47 -3.13 6.95 -6.01
N ALA A 48 -4.19 6.21 -6.34
CA ALA A 48 -4.17 4.75 -6.43
C ALA A 48 -3.18 4.25 -7.50
N ARG A 49 -3.16 4.86 -8.69
CA ARG A 49 -2.17 4.55 -9.74
C ARG A 49 -0.76 4.87 -9.30
N ARG A 50 -0.54 5.99 -8.59
CA ARG A 50 0.80 6.37 -8.12
C ARG A 50 1.32 5.37 -7.10
N TRP A 51 0.46 4.94 -6.17
CA TRP A 51 0.78 3.89 -5.22
C TRP A 51 1.09 2.57 -5.92
N HIS A 52 0.25 2.15 -6.88
CA HIS A 52 0.48 0.90 -7.60
C HIS A 52 1.79 0.95 -8.40
N ALA A 53 2.08 2.06 -9.09
CA ALA A 53 3.34 2.23 -9.81
C ALA A 53 4.57 2.28 -8.89
N ALA A 54 4.41 2.74 -7.65
CA ALA A 54 5.50 2.84 -6.68
C ALA A 54 5.78 1.53 -5.94
N THR A 55 4.74 0.71 -5.73
CA THR A 55 4.80 -0.47 -4.86
C THR A 55 4.62 -1.79 -5.60
N GLU A 56 4.03 -1.76 -6.81
CA GLU A 56 3.61 -2.92 -7.61
C GLU A 56 2.65 -3.89 -6.88
N ARG A 57 2.13 -3.51 -5.72
CA ARG A 57 1.23 -4.34 -4.91
C ARG A 57 -0.16 -4.45 -5.57
N PRO A 58 -0.87 -5.57 -5.32
CA PRO A 58 -2.18 -5.80 -5.92
C PRO A 58 -3.22 -4.81 -5.38
N ALA A 59 -4.13 -4.37 -6.23
CA ALA A 59 -5.19 -3.41 -5.87
C ALA A 59 -6.07 -3.86 -4.68
N THR A 60 -6.12 -5.16 -4.38
CA THR A 60 -6.80 -5.71 -3.20
C THR A 60 -6.25 -5.15 -1.88
N ALA A 61 -5.00 -4.70 -1.85
CA ALA A 61 -4.41 -4.05 -0.68
C ALA A 61 -5.07 -2.68 -0.37
N LEU A 62 -5.60 -1.98 -1.38
CA LEU A 62 -6.35 -0.72 -1.18
C LEU A 62 -7.80 -0.94 -0.75
N ALA A 63 -8.28 -2.18 -0.78
CA ALA A 63 -9.64 -2.58 -0.49
C ALA A 63 -9.69 -3.56 0.69
N GLU A 64 -8.87 -3.31 1.71
CA GLU A 64 -8.76 -4.19 2.87
C GLU A 64 -10.10 -4.30 3.62
N GLY A 65 -10.56 -5.54 3.78
CA GLY A 65 -11.81 -5.86 4.47
C GLY A 65 -13.08 -5.72 3.62
N ALA A 66 -14.11 -6.47 4.01
CA ALA A 66 -15.35 -6.57 3.23
C ALA A 66 -16.11 -5.23 3.10
N VAL A 67 -16.01 -4.33 4.08
CA VAL A 67 -16.70 -3.02 4.04
C VAL A 67 -16.06 -2.09 3.02
N THR A 68 -14.72 -2.03 2.97
CA THR A 68 -13.96 -1.20 2.02
C THR A 68 -14.11 -1.73 0.59
N ALA A 69 -13.99 -3.05 0.39
CA ALA A 69 -14.20 -3.68 -0.91
C ALA A 69 -15.59 -3.38 -1.48
N ARG A 70 -16.62 -3.46 -0.64
CA ARG A 70 -17.99 -3.08 -1.00
C ARG A 70 -18.10 -1.61 -1.38
N ALA A 71 -17.52 -0.71 -0.58
CA ALA A 71 -17.54 0.73 -0.85
C ALA A 71 -16.97 1.05 -2.24
N TRP A 72 -15.83 0.45 -2.60
CA TRP A 72 -15.27 0.58 -3.94
C TRP A 72 -16.22 0.06 -5.03
N ALA A 73 -16.80 -1.12 -4.85
CA ALA A 73 -17.72 -1.71 -5.82
C ALA A 73 -18.94 -0.80 -6.08
N MET A 74 -19.53 -0.23 -5.04
CA MET A 74 -20.66 0.70 -5.16
C MET A 74 -20.28 2.01 -5.85
N LEU A 75 -19.10 2.57 -5.56
CA LEU A 75 -18.61 3.78 -6.23
C LEU A 75 -18.32 3.53 -7.72
N PHE A 76 -17.71 2.40 -8.08
CA PHE A 76 -17.49 2.06 -9.50
C PHE A 76 -18.81 1.86 -10.25
N ALA A 77 -19.78 1.21 -9.62
CA ALA A 77 -21.11 1.05 -10.20
C ALA A 77 -21.81 2.40 -10.41
N ALA A 78 -21.76 3.30 -9.42
CA ALA A 78 -22.35 4.63 -9.51
C ALA A 78 -21.65 5.53 -10.54
N ARG A 79 -20.33 5.41 -10.69
CA ARG A 79 -19.55 6.14 -11.72
C ARG A 79 -19.82 5.63 -13.14
N GLY A 80 -20.29 4.38 -13.28
CA GLY A 80 -20.49 3.73 -14.57
C GLY A 80 -19.19 3.35 -15.29
N THR A 81 -18.03 3.63 -14.68
CA THR A 81 -16.71 3.24 -15.20
C THR A 81 -15.86 2.68 -14.08
N ARG A 82 -15.09 1.64 -14.41
CA ARG A 82 -14.13 1.02 -13.50
C ARG A 82 -12.73 1.46 -13.94
N PRO A 83 -11.94 2.07 -13.04
CA PRO A 83 -10.59 2.49 -13.38
C PRO A 83 -9.69 1.27 -13.60
N ASP A 84 -8.68 1.44 -14.44
CA ASP A 84 -7.66 0.44 -14.80
C ASP A 84 -6.96 -0.19 -13.59
N TRP A 85 -6.58 0.63 -12.60
CA TRP A 85 -5.92 0.15 -11.37
C TRP A 85 -6.80 -0.84 -10.60
N ALA A 86 -8.13 -0.73 -10.70
CA ALA A 86 -9.08 -1.57 -10.00
C ALA A 86 -9.36 -2.90 -10.71
N GLY A 87 -8.72 -3.19 -11.85
CA GLY A 87 -8.98 -4.39 -12.65
C GLY A 87 -8.80 -5.71 -11.90
N ALA A 88 -7.88 -5.75 -10.92
CA ALA A 88 -7.59 -6.93 -10.11
C ALA A 88 -8.55 -7.16 -8.93
N LEU A 89 -9.44 -6.22 -8.61
CA LEU A 89 -10.42 -6.43 -7.54
C LEU A 89 -11.45 -7.50 -7.96
N PRO A 90 -11.85 -8.42 -7.09
CA PRO A 90 -12.87 -9.41 -7.43
C PRO A 90 -14.20 -8.71 -7.75
N PRO A 91 -14.95 -9.17 -8.77
CA PRO A 91 -16.31 -8.69 -8.99
C PRO A 91 -17.18 -9.09 -7.79
N LEU A 92 -18.03 -8.16 -7.33
CA LEU A 92 -18.98 -8.40 -6.24
C LEU A 92 -20.42 -8.35 -6.78
N ASP A 93 -21.29 -9.18 -6.20
CA ASP A 93 -22.72 -9.09 -6.40
C ASP A 93 -23.26 -7.87 -5.65
N LEU A 94 -23.56 -6.80 -6.40
CA LEU A 94 -23.93 -5.52 -5.81
C LEU A 94 -25.24 -5.59 -5.02
N ASP A 95 -26.21 -6.42 -5.41
CA ASP A 95 -27.47 -6.52 -4.68
C ASP A 95 -27.27 -7.29 -3.35
N ALA A 96 -26.48 -8.37 -3.38
CA ALA A 96 -26.10 -9.09 -2.16
C ALA A 96 -25.26 -8.22 -1.22
N GLU A 97 -24.35 -7.41 -1.77
CA GLU A 97 -23.51 -6.52 -0.99
C GLU A 97 -24.31 -5.35 -0.40
N GLU A 98 -25.28 -4.77 -1.11
CA GLU A 98 -26.18 -3.73 -0.60
C GLU A 98 -27.00 -4.22 0.60
N ALA A 99 -27.49 -5.47 0.53
CA ALA A 99 -28.20 -6.12 1.62
C ALA A 99 -27.27 -6.37 2.81
N THR A 100 -26.09 -6.94 2.56
CA THR A 100 -25.06 -7.19 3.59
C THR A 100 -24.63 -5.90 4.29
N HIS A 101 -24.52 -4.80 3.54
CA HIS A 101 -24.22 -3.49 4.12
C HIS A 101 -25.33 -2.99 5.03
N GLY A 102 -26.60 -3.22 4.67
CA GLY A 102 -27.74 -2.83 5.51
C GLY A 102 -27.75 -3.56 6.84
N ALA A 103 -27.49 -4.88 6.78
CA ALA A 103 -27.29 -5.68 7.98
C ALA A 103 -26.07 -5.20 8.80
N HIS A 104 -24.99 -4.78 8.15
CA HIS A 104 -23.81 -4.26 8.84
C HIS A 104 -24.10 -2.95 9.58
N LEU A 105 -24.81 -2.00 8.96
CA LEU A 105 -25.12 -0.71 9.58
C LEU A 105 -26.10 -0.83 10.76
N THR A 106 -26.97 -1.85 10.74
CA THR A 106 -27.95 -2.10 11.80
C THR A 106 -27.44 -3.03 12.89
N ARG A 107 -26.25 -3.62 12.72
CA ARG A 107 -25.63 -4.52 13.70
C ARG A 107 -25.25 -3.76 14.97
N ARG A 108 -25.74 -4.23 16.11
CA ARG A 108 -25.29 -3.78 17.44
C ARG A 108 -23.91 -4.37 17.73
N GLU A 109 -23.04 -3.59 18.35
CA GLU A 109 -21.73 -4.10 18.74
C GLU A 109 -21.88 -5.04 19.93
N SER A 110 -21.17 -6.17 19.85
CA SER A 110 -21.19 -7.14 20.92
C SER A 110 -20.46 -6.56 22.12
N ALA A 111 -21.07 -6.58 23.30
CA ALA A 111 -20.46 -6.05 24.52
C ALA A 111 -19.25 -6.88 25.01
N ILE A 112 -18.97 -8.00 24.36
CA ILE A 112 -17.92 -8.95 24.74
C ILE A 112 -16.73 -8.82 23.78
N PRO A 113 -15.51 -8.49 24.28
CA PRO A 113 -14.30 -8.45 23.47
C PRO A 113 -14.03 -9.81 22.79
N PRO A 114 -13.59 -9.83 21.52
CA PRO A 114 -13.35 -11.07 20.78
C PRO A 114 -12.30 -11.98 21.43
N ASP A 115 -11.36 -11.41 22.19
CA ASP A 115 -10.26 -12.16 22.85
C ASP A 115 -10.65 -12.85 24.16
N LEU A 116 -11.87 -12.61 24.67
CA LEU A 116 -12.32 -13.16 25.96
C LEU A 116 -12.90 -14.58 25.86
N LEU A 117 -13.17 -15.06 24.64
CA LEU A 117 -13.81 -16.35 24.38
C LEU A 117 -12.90 -17.20 23.47
N GLY A 118 -11.90 -17.85 24.07
CA GLY A 118 -10.98 -18.73 23.35
C GLY A 118 -11.69 -19.80 22.50
N GLU A 119 -11.01 -20.31 21.47
CA GLU A 119 -11.55 -21.14 20.38
C GLU A 119 -12.09 -22.54 20.78
N GLY A 120 -12.14 -22.87 22.07
CA GLY A 120 -12.60 -24.16 22.57
C GLY A 120 -14.12 -24.35 22.52
N THR A 121 -14.56 -25.62 22.57
CA THR A 121 -15.96 -26.06 22.63
C THR A 121 -16.82 -25.36 23.72
N PRO A 122 -16.28 -24.95 24.90
CA PRO A 122 -17.01 -24.10 25.86
C PRO A 122 -17.30 -22.68 25.34
N GLY A 123 -16.44 -22.15 24.47
CA GLY A 123 -16.60 -20.86 23.80
C GLY A 123 -17.84 -20.81 22.92
N ARG A 124 -18.21 -21.91 22.23
CA ARG A 124 -19.43 -21.97 21.40
C ARG A 124 -20.73 -21.96 22.22
N ILE A 125 -20.72 -22.53 23.42
CA ILE A 125 -21.88 -22.49 24.34
C ILE A 125 -22.02 -21.08 24.94
N LEU A 126 -20.91 -20.42 25.25
CA LEU A 126 -20.88 -19.03 25.70
C LEU A 126 -21.21 -18.02 24.60
N SER A 127 -20.83 -18.25 23.33
CA SER A 127 -21.26 -17.43 22.19
C SER A 127 -22.77 -17.50 21.96
N GLY A 128 -23.39 -18.67 22.19
CA GLY A 128 -24.84 -18.85 22.13
C GLY A 128 -25.60 -18.09 23.23
N LEU A 129 -25.03 -18.04 24.44
CA LEU A 129 -25.55 -17.25 25.57
C LEU A 129 -25.25 -15.75 25.42
N ALA A 130 -24.09 -15.38 24.86
CA ALA A 130 -23.73 -14.02 24.52
C ALA A 130 -24.72 -13.43 23.52
N ALA A 131 -25.09 -14.16 22.46
CA ALA A 131 -26.10 -13.73 21.49
C ALA A 131 -27.50 -13.51 22.11
N GLN A 132 -27.83 -14.18 23.22
CA GLN A 132 -29.06 -13.95 24.00
C GLN A 132 -28.95 -12.78 24.98
N LEU A 133 -27.74 -12.46 25.46
CA LEU A 133 -27.46 -11.34 26.38
C LEU A 133 -27.08 -10.03 25.66
N ASP A 134 -26.75 -10.09 24.36
CA ASP A 134 -26.31 -8.96 23.52
C ASP A 134 -27.43 -7.98 23.14
N GLN A 135 -28.61 -8.10 23.76
CA GLN A 135 -29.71 -7.17 23.55
C GLN A 135 -29.38 -5.74 24.06
N GLY A 136 -28.27 -5.56 24.79
CA GLY A 136 -27.85 -4.30 25.42
C GLY A 136 -26.67 -3.55 24.78
N GLY A 137 -26.08 -4.04 23.68
CA GLY A 137 -24.98 -3.31 23.02
C GLY A 137 -25.43 -1.97 22.42
N GLU A 138 -24.73 -0.88 22.75
CA GLU A 138 -25.01 0.44 22.15
C GLU A 138 -24.64 0.41 20.66
N ALA A 139 -25.52 0.91 19.80
CA ALA A 139 -25.25 0.96 18.37
C ALA A 139 -24.21 2.04 18.08
N ASP A 140 -23.20 1.72 17.27
CA ASP A 140 -22.21 2.70 16.80
C ASP A 140 -22.93 3.93 16.21
N PRO A 141 -22.77 5.13 16.83
CA PRO A 141 -23.46 6.33 16.38
C PRO A 141 -23.19 6.68 14.91
N LEU A 142 -22.01 6.36 14.38
CA LEU A 142 -21.69 6.60 12.97
C LEU A 142 -22.39 5.62 12.03
N ARG A 143 -22.61 4.36 12.44
CA ARG A 143 -23.42 3.41 11.67
C ARG A 143 -24.89 3.80 11.65
N VAL A 144 -25.43 4.27 12.78
CA VAL A 144 -26.81 4.78 12.87
C VAL A 144 -27.02 5.97 11.93
N LEU A 145 -26.12 6.95 11.96
CA LEU A 145 -26.20 8.12 11.08
C LEU A 145 -25.99 7.74 9.59
N ALA A 146 -25.14 6.77 9.29
CA ALA A 146 -24.95 6.26 7.93
C ALA A 146 -26.22 5.53 7.41
N ALA A 147 -26.87 4.72 8.27
CA ALA A 147 -28.14 4.08 7.95
C ALA A 147 -29.24 5.12 7.69
N GLU A 148 -29.31 6.16 8.53
CA GLU A 148 -30.26 7.26 8.37
C GLU A 148 -30.06 8.00 7.04
N ALA A 149 -28.81 8.33 6.69
CA ALA A 149 -28.48 8.96 5.41
C ALA A 149 -28.84 8.06 4.21
N ARG A 150 -28.59 6.75 4.32
CA ARG A 150 -28.96 5.76 3.30
C ARG A 150 -30.47 5.72 3.08
N GLU A 151 -31.26 5.62 4.14
CA GLU A 151 -32.72 5.52 4.02
C GLU A 151 -33.31 6.78 3.39
N ARG A 152 -32.78 7.97 3.76
CA ARG A 152 -33.17 9.23 3.10
C ARG A 152 -32.78 9.27 1.63
N ALA A 153 -31.55 8.85 1.30
CA ALA A 153 -31.10 8.79 -0.09
C ALA A 153 -31.97 7.84 -0.93
N ARG A 154 -32.34 6.68 -0.37
CA ARG A 154 -33.23 5.71 -1.00
C ARG A 154 -34.63 6.27 -1.24
N ALA A 155 -35.14 7.05 -0.30
CA ALA A 155 -36.43 7.73 -0.41
C ALA A 155 -36.40 9.00 -1.29
N ALA A 156 -35.23 9.37 -1.84
CA ALA A 156 -35.00 10.66 -2.50
C ALA A 156 -35.40 11.87 -1.62
N ASP A 157 -35.25 11.74 -0.31
CA ASP A 157 -35.57 12.77 0.68
C ASP A 157 -34.48 13.87 0.66
N PRO A 158 -34.84 15.15 0.46
CA PRO A 158 -33.91 16.29 0.54
C PRO A 158 -33.13 16.35 1.86
N GLY A 159 -33.68 15.81 2.96
CA GLY A 159 -33.03 15.70 4.26
C GLY A 159 -31.79 14.81 4.30
N VAL A 160 -31.44 14.13 3.20
CA VAL A 160 -30.16 13.39 3.06
C VAL A 160 -28.95 14.29 3.33
N THR A 161 -29.00 15.57 2.92
CA THR A 161 -27.91 16.53 3.14
C THR A 161 -27.69 16.79 4.63
N ASP A 162 -28.77 16.97 5.39
CA ASP A 162 -28.69 17.16 6.85
C ASP A 162 -28.20 15.90 7.56
N ALA A 163 -28.59 14.72 7.07
CA ALA A 163 -28.11 13.44 7.58
C ALA A 163 -26.58 13.29 7.39
N LEU A 164 -26.09 13.63 6.20
CA LEU A 164 -24.66 13.63 5.89
C LEU A 164 -23.91 14.68 6.73
N ALA A 165 -24.48 15.86 6.96
CA ALA A 165 -23.88 16.89 7.81
C ALA A 165 -23.73 16.42 9.27
N ARG A 166 -24.75 15.75 9.83
CA ARG A 166 -24.67 15.15 11.18
C ARG A 166 -23.63 14.03 11.25
N TRP A 167 -23.60 13.17 10.23
CA TRP A 167 -22.57 12.13 10.14
C TRP A 167 -21.16 12.75 10.10
N ALA A 168 -20.96 13.77 9.26
CA ALA A 168 -19.69 14.47 9.11
C ALA A 168 -19.24 15.17 10.40
N ASP A 169 -20.15 15.85 11.12
CA ASP A 169 -19.81 16.50 12.41
C ASP A 169 -19.34 15.49 13.46
N ARG A 170 -19.94 14.29 13.47
CA ARG A 170 -19.50 13.21 14.36
C ARG A 170 -18.17 12.60 13.91
N ALA A 171 -18.03 12.32 12.61
CA ALA A 171 -16.84 11.71 12.03
C ALA A 171 -15.63 12.64 12.07
N ALA A 172 -15.83 13.96 12.07
CA ALA A 172 -14.80 14.98 12.18
C ALA A 172 -13.95 14.89 13.46
N ARG A 173 -14.43 14.16 14.47
CA ARG A 173 -13.72 13.91 15.73
C ARG A 173 -12.75 12.74 15.66
N LEU A 174 -12.81 11.95 14.59
CA LEU A 174 -11.93 10.82 14.38
C LEU A 174 -10.71 11.24 13.55
N PRO A 175 -9.53 10.66 13.82
CA PRO A 175 -8.35 10.86 12.98
C PRO A 175 -8.60 10.43 11.53
N ARG A 176 -9.40 9.39 11.32
CA ARG A 176 -9.77 8.85 10.00
C ARG A 176 -11.28 8.64 9.92
N PRO A 177 -12.03 9.47 9.18
CA PRO A 177 -13.47 9.30 9.00
C PRO A 177 -13.79 7.97 8.29
N PRO A 178 -14.66 7.10 8.84
CA PRO A 178 -14.95 5.79 8.26
C PRO A 178 -15.91 5.88 7.05
N VAL A 179 -15.47 6.54 5.97
CA VAL A 179 -16.28 6.86 4.78
C VAL A 179 -16.81 5.62 4.04
N ALA A 180 -16.19 4.45 4.25
CA ALA A 180 -16.68 3.18 3.73
C ALA A 180 -18.10 2.84 4.26
N LEU A 181 -18.48 3.36 5.44
CA LEU A 181 -19.84 3.22 5.97
C LEU A 181 -20.90 3.95 5.13
N LEU A 182 -20.52 5.02 4.42
CA LEU A 182 -21.43 5.74 3.53
C LEU A 182 -21.35 5.18 2.10
N ALA A 183 -20.12 4.97 1.62
CA ALA A 183 -19.87 4.55 0.24
C ALA A 183 -20.34 3.12 -0.06
N GLY A 184 -20.52 2.26 0.95
CA GLY A 184 -21.07 0.92 0.79
C GLY A 184 -22.56 0.86 0.39
N SER A 185 -23.22 2.01 0.22
CA SER A 185 -24.62 2.15 -0.19
C SER A 185 -24.74 2.61 -1.64
N ARG A 186 -25.49 1.86 -2.46
CA ARG A 186 -25.81 2.21 -3.86
C ARG A 186 -26.52 3.56 -4.01
N HIS A 187 -27.29 3.96 -3.01
CA HIS A 187 -28.09 5.19 -3.06
C HIS A 187 -27.26 6.42 -2.65
N LEU A 188 -26.26 6.24 -1.80
CA LEU A 188 -25.35 7.31 -1.40
C LEU A 188 -24.20 7.51 -2.39
N ALA A 189 -23.72 6.43 -3.03
CA ALA A 189 -22.57 6.50 -3.92
C ALA A 189 -22.64 7.62 -5.00
N PRO A 190 -23.77 7.84 -5.71
CA PRO A 190 -23.88 8.97 -6.64
C PRO A 190 -23.77 10.35 -5.98
N LEU A 191 -24.35 10.52 -4.78
CA LEU A 191 -24.29 11.78 -4.03
C LEU A 191 -22.87 12.08 -3.55
N LEU A 192 -22.16 11.04 -3.10
CA LEU A 192 -20.76 11.14 -2.67
C LEU A 192 -19.85 11.50 -3.85
N LEU A 193 -20.01 10.84 -5.00
CA LEU A 193 -19.30 11.21 -6.23
C LEU A 193 -19.62 12.64 -6.69
N GLY A 194 -20.82 13.15 -6.39
CA GLY A 194 -21.21 14.54 -6.61
C GLY A 194 -20.64 15.54 -5.60
N GLY A 195 -19.89 15.08 -4.59
CA GLY A 195 -19.25 15.93 -3.58
C GLY A 195 -20.16 16.33 -2.41
N ALA A 196 -21.29 15.64 -2.18
CA ALA A 196 -22.16 15.93 -1.04
C ALA A 196 -21.41 15.87 0.31
N LEU A 197 -20.47 14.93 0.45
CA LEU A 197 -19.65 14.80 1.66
C LEU A 197 -18.63 15.93 1.82
N ARG A 198 -18.10 16.47 0.72
CA ARG A 198 -17.21 17.65 0.75
C ARG A 198 -17.94 18.86 1.33
N THR A 199 -19.18 19.08 0.90
CA THR A 199 -20.05 20.12 1.46
C THR A 199 -20.33 19.86 2.93
N ALA A 200 -20.63 18.61 3.31
CA ALA A 200 -20.90 18.24 4.71
C ALA A 200 -19.69 18.49 5.64
N PHE A 201 -18.46 18.27 5.17
CA PHE A 201 -17.24 18.59 5.92
C PHE A 201 -16.85 20.08 5.86
N GLY A 202 -17.47 20.88 4.99
CA GLY A 202 -17.12 22.29 4.80
C GLY A 202 -15.71 22.49 4.22
N LEU A 203 -15.25 21.59 3.34
CA LEU A 203 -13.92 21.66 2.75
C LEU A 203 -13.86 22.66 1.60
N ALA A 204 -12.72 23.35 1.48
CA ALA A 204 -12.46 24.26 0.37
C ALA A 204 -12.42 23.52 -0.98
N PRO A 205 -12.85 24.17 -2.08
CA PRO A 205 -12.55 23.68 -3.43
C PRO A 205 -11.03 23.53 -3.60
N GLY A 206 -10.57 22.41 -4.18
CA GLY A 206 -9.14 22.14 -4.39
C GLY A 206 -8.47 21.30 -3.29
N TRP A 207 -9.07 21.16 -2.11
CA TRP A 207 -8.45 20.41 -1.01
C TRP A 207 -8.17 18.94 -1.37
N ALA A 208 -9.06 18.32 -2.14
CA ALA A 208 -8.92 16.92 -2.53
C ALA A 208 -7.73 16.72 -3.48
N GLU A 209 -7.55 17.65 -4.41
CA GLU A 209 -6.42 17.70 -5.33
C GLU A 209 -5.10 17.92 -4.57
N ASP A 210 -5.05 18.91 -3.69
CA ASP A 210 -3.88 19.21 -2.87
C ASP A 210 -3.49 18.02 -1.96
N CYS A 211 -4.50 17.35 -1.39
CA CYS A 211 -4.32 16.14 -0.59
C CYS A 211 -3.71 15.01 -1.44
N ALA A 212 -4.27 14.72 -2.61
CA ALA A 212 -3.75 13.68 -3.50
C ALA A 212 -2.31 13.98 -3.95
N ASP A 213 -1.99 15.24 -4.22
CA ASP A 213 -0.65 15.66 -4.68
C ASP A 213 0.39 15.54 -3.56
N ARG A 214 0.05 15.96 -2.32
CA ARG A 214 0.92 15.80 -1.14
C ARG A 214 1.15 14.34 -0.79
N LEU A 215 0.12 13.51 -0.82
CA LEU A 215 0.25 12.07 -0.59
C LEU A 215 1.06 11.39 -1.71
N SER A 216 0.87 11.80 -2.97
CA SER A 216 1.68 11.32 -4.10
C SER A 216 3.15 11.76 -3.98
N ALA A 217 3.41 12.95 -3.44
CA ALA A 217 4.77 13.39 -3.12
C ALA A 217 5.40 12.59 -1.98
N ALA A 218 4.64 12.26 -0.93
CA ALA A 218 5.11 11.40 0.16
C ALA A 218 5.42 9.97 -0.34
N LEU A 219 4.54 9.38 -1.15
CA LEU A 219 4.81 8.08 -1.80
C LEU A 219 6.06 8.13 -2.68
N ARG A 220 6.27 9.24 -3.41
CA ARG A 220 7.50 9.46 -4.18
C ARG A 220 8.74 9.57 -3.33
N ALA A 221 8.65 10.24 -2.19
CA ALA A 221 9.78 10.40 -1.29
C ALA A 221 10.15 9.06 -0.64
N ARG A 222 9.14 8.28 -0.20
CA ARG A 222 9.34 6.99 0.46
C ARG A 222 9.78 5.90 -0.52
N TYR A 223 9.03 5.70 -1.59
CA TYR A 223 9.32 4.70 -2.62
C TYR A 223 9.95 5.37 -3.83
N ARG A 224 10.98 6.20 -3.61
CA ARG A 224 11.68 6.84 -4.74
C ARG A 224 11.91 5.78 -5.80
N ALA A 225 11.21 5.95 -6.93
CA ALA A 225 11.72 5.44 -8.18
C ALA A 225 12.99 6.26 -8.35
N GLU A 226 14.09 5.77 -7.79
CA GLU A 226 15.38 6.39 -8.01
C GLU A 226 15.53 6.41 -9.52
N SER A 227 15.41 7.63 -10.02
CA SER A 227 15.60 7.99 -11.40
C SER A 227 16.98 7.48 -11.75
N GLY A 228 17.10 6.79 -12.88
CA GLY A 228 18.37 6.45 -13.50
C GLY A 228 19.14 7.69 -13.98
N GLU A 229 19.30 8.71 -13.13
CA GLU A 229 20.12 9.89 -13.41
C GLU A 229 21.61 9.60 -13.21
N ARG A 230 21.95 8.66 -12.31
CA ARG A 230 23.33 8.18 -12.22
C ARG A 230 23.53 6.99 -13.16
N ASP A 231 24.37 7.15 -14.17
CA ASP A 231 24.97 6.00 -14.83
C ASP A 231 25.62 5.07 -13.78
N TRP A 232 25.68 3.77 -14.06
CA TRP A 232 26.22 2.76 -13.16
C TRP A 232 27.61 3.10 -12.63
N SER A 233 28.49 3.70 -13.46
CA SER A 233 29.80 4.14 -13.00
C SER A 233 29.68 5.13 -11.85
N ALA A 234 28.86 6.18 -12.02
CA ALA A 234 28.66 7.21 -11.00
C ALA A 234 28.01 6.67 -9.72
N LEU A 235 27.10 5.68 -9.83
CA LEU A 235 26.52 4.99 -8.69
C LEU A 235 27.59 4.21 -7.91
N LEU A 236 28.38 3.39 -8.61
CA LEU A 236 29.40 2.54 -8.00
C LEU A 236 30.55 3.36 -7.42
N ASP A 237 31.04 4.38 -8.14
CA ASP A 237 32.10 5.26 -7.68
C ASP A 237 31.71 5.93 -6.35
N ARG A 238 30.47 6.42 -6.25
CA ARG A 238 29.97 7.05 -5.03
C ARG A 238 29.84 6.06 -3.88
N ILE A 239 29.34 4.84 -4.14
CA ILE A 239 29.27 3.77 -3.13
C ILE A 239 30.69 3.46 -2.62
N MET A 240 31.64 3.26 -3.53
CA MET A 240 33.02 2.92 -3.18
C MET A 240 33.72 4.03 -2.40
N GLU A 241 33.49 5.30 -2.77
CA GLU A 241 33.97 6.48 -2.03
C GLU A 241 33.42 6.52 -0.60
N LEU A 242 32.11 6.30 -0.45
CA LEU A 242 31.47 6.31 0.87
C LEU A 242 31.92 5.14 1.75
N ARG A 243 32.14 3.96 1.16
CA ARG A 243 32.71 2.77 1.83
C ARG A 243 34.20 2.91 2.14
N ALA A 244 34.90 3.91 1.58
CA ALA A 244 36.36 4.01 1.59
C ALA A 244 37.07 2.73 1.07
N ALA A 245 36.44 2.02 0.11
CA ALA A 245 36.82 0.67 -0.30
C ALA A 245 37.75 0.60 -1.52
N GLY A 246 38.40 1.70 -1.89
CA GLY A 246 39.23 1.79 -3.11
C GLY A 246 38.42 1.78 -4.41
N PRO A 247 39.04 1.57 -5.58
CA PRO A 247 38.32 1.52 -6.85
C PRO A 247 37.46 0.24 -6.97
N PRO A 248 36.35 0.27 -7.73
CA PRO A 248 35.53 -0.91 -7.96
C PRO A 248 36.31 -2.02 -8.68
N PRO A 249 35.98 -3.31 -8.45
CA PRO A 249 36.54 -4.43 -9.21
C PRO A 249 36.39 -4.23 -10.72
N ALA A 250 37.35 -4.76 -11.50
CA ALA A 250 37.35 -4.64 -12.95
C ALA A 250 36.05 -5.20 -13.57
N PRO A 251 35.51 -4.57 -14.63
CA PRO A 251 34.33 -5.06 -15.34
C PRO A 251 34.44 -6.50 -15.85
N ALA A 252 33.31 -7.20 -15.92
CA ALA A 252 33.17 -8.45 -16.63
C ALA A 252 33.00 -8.22 -18.14
N THR A 253 33.63 -9.05 -18.97
CA THR A 253 33.44 -9.00 -20.43
C THR A 253 32.10 -9.61 -20.82
N ALA A 254 31.60 -9.24 -22.01
CA ALA A 254 30.38 -9.83 -22.55
C ALA A 254 30.45 -11.36 -22.68
N GLU A 255 31.63 -11.90 -22.98
CA GLU A 255 31.88 -13.34 -23.10
C GLU A 255 31.82 -14.03 -21.74
N GLN A 256 32.35 -13.41 -20.68
CA GLN A 256 32.27 -13.93 -19.32
C GLN A 256 30.82 -13.98 -18.84
N ILE A 257 30.05 -12.90 -19.07
CA ILE A 257 28.63 -12.83 -18.72
C ILE A 257 27.84 -13.90 -19.46
N ALA A 258 28.01 -14.00 -20.79
CA ALA A 258 27.33 -15.02 -21.58
C ALA A 258 27.75 -16.44 -21.18
N GLY A 259 29.01 -16.63 -20.75
CA GLY A 259 29.50 -17.90 -20.20
C GLY A 259 28.77 -18.30 -18.92
N ALA A 260 28.61 -17.37 -17.98
CA ALA A 260 27.89 -17.63 -16.75
C ALA A 260 26.39 -17.87 -16.98
N GLU A 261 25.73 -17.12 -17.86
CA GLU A 261 24.33 -17.36 -18.23
C GLU A 261 24.11 -18.78 -18.77
N ARG A 262 25.04 -19.27 -19.61
CA ARG A 262 25.00 -20.66 -20.10
C ARG A 262 25.16 -21.69 -18.99
N LEU A 263 26.05 -21.44 -18.02
CA LEU A 263 26.27 -22.34 -16.88
C LEU A 263 25.09 -22.34 -15.90
N LEU A 264 24.48 -21.17 -15.68
CA LEU A 264 23.33 -21.00 -14.81
C LEU A 264 22.01 -21.46 -15.46
N GLY A 265 21.97 -21.58 -16.79
CA GLY A 265 20.77 -21.97 -17.53
C GLY A 265 19.68 -20.88 -17.54
N VAL A 266 20.02 -19.63 -17.21
CA VAL A 266 19.09 -18.50 -17.15
C VAL A 266 19.76 -17.23 -17.69
N GLU A 267 18.98 -16.38 -18.35
CA GLU A 267 19.42 -15.02 -18.70
C GLU A 267 19.36 -14.13 -17.45
N LEU A 268 20.46 -13.42 -17.19
CA LEU A 268 20.56 -12.49 -16.07
C LEU A 268 19.68 -11.26 -16.32
N PRO A 269 19.15 -10.61 -15.26
CA PRO A 269 18.45 -9.34 -15.39
C PRO A 269 19.29 -8.30 -16.16
N ALA A 270 18.64 -7.46 -16.97
CA ALA A 270 19.33 -6.46 -17.76
C ALA A 270 20.17 -5.49 -16.91
N ASP A 271 19.64 -5.05 -15.77
CA ASP A 271 20.30 -4.16 -14.84
C ASP A 271 21.48 -4.84 -14.12
N TYR A 272 21.37 -6.13 -13.80
CA TYR A 272 22.48 -6.91 -13.26
C TYR A 272 23.59 -7.17 -14.27
N ARG A 273 23.27 -7.38 -15.55
CA ARG A 273 24.28 -7.45 -16.62
C ARG A 273 25.01 -6.12 -16.79
N GLU A 274 24.29 -5.01 -16.68
CA GLU A 274 24.88 -3.68 -16.76
C GLU A 274 25.83 -3.44 -15.58
N PHE A 275 25.40 -3.77 -14.35
CA PHE A 275 26.28 -3.80 -13.18
C PHE A 275 27.56 -4.58 -13.44
N LEU A 276 27.47 -5.83 -13.91
CA LEU A 276 28.65 -6.67 -14.17
C LEU A 276 29.58 -6.08 -15.24
N ARG A 277 29.03 -5.36 -16.24
CA ARG A 277 29.82 -4.63 -17.25
C ARG A 277 30.46 -3.35 -16.73
N THR A 278 30.05 -2.87 -15.55
CA THR A 278 30.67 -1.74 -14.87
C THR A 278 31.61 -2.20 -13.76
N SER A 279 31.27 -3.27 -13.04
CA SER A 279 32.10 -3.88 -12.00
C SER A 279 31.74 -5.34 -11.78
N ASN A 280 32.75 -6.23 -11.79
CA ASN A 280 32.56 -7.66 -11.61
C ASN A 280 32.47 -8.05 -10.11
N GLY A 281 31.39 -7.64 -9.46
CA GLY A 281 31.18 -7.80 -8.02
C GLY A 281 31.54 -6.55 -7.22
N LEU A 282 31.39 -6.61 -5.90
CA LEU A 282 31.71 -5.51 -4.98
C LEU A 282 32.26 -6.06 -3.67
N PRO A 283 33.26 -5.42 -3.04
CA PRO A 283 33.75 -5.85 -1.74
C PRO A 283 32.68 -5.70 -0.66
N ALA A 284 32.81 -6.49 0.40
CA ALA A 284 31.94 -6.38 1.57
C ALA A 284 32.09 -5.00 2.26
N HIS A 285 31.04 -4.60 2.97
CA HIS A 285 31.00 -3.45 3.85
C HIS A 285 30.31 -3.86 5.17
N GLU A 286 30.47 -3.05 6.23
CA GLU A 286 29.99 -3.35 7.60
C GLU A 286 28.52 -3.80 7.67
N VAL A 287 27.69 -3.35 6.73
CA VAL A 287 26.25 -3.64 6.67
C VAL A 287 25.81 -4.21 5.32
N PHE A 288 26.75 -4.65 4.48
CA PHE A 288 26.42 -5.14 3.14
C PHE A 288 27.38 -6.24 2.67
N PRO A 289 26.87 -7.42 2.26
CA PRO A 289 27.73 -8.55 1.93
C PRO A 289 28.56 -8.31 0.66
N ARG A 290 29.65 -9.08 0.52
CA ARG A 290 30.45 -9.07 -0.72
C ARG A 290 29.56 -9.52 -1.88
N LEU A 291 29.48 -8.74 -2.95
CA LEU A 291 28.82 -9.18 -4.17
C LEU A 291 29.76 -10.02 -5.01
N LEU A 292 29.24 -11.16 -5.45
CA LEU A 292 29.96 -12.17 -6.21
C LEU A 292 30.25 -11.68 -7.63
N GLY A 293 31.44 -12.01 -8.12
CA GLY A 293 31.74 -11.86 -9.54
C GLY A 293 31.02 -12.92 -10.37
N VAL A 294 31.01 -12.70 -11.68
CA VAL A 294 30.33 -13.55 -12.68
C VAL A 294 30.73 -15.03 -12.61
N ALA A 295 31.98 -15.33 -12.22
CA ALA A 295 32.49 -16.70 -12.10
C ALA A 295 32.04 -17.42 -10.83
N GLU A 296 31.52 -16.69 -9.84
CA GLU A 296 31.14 -17.20 -8.53
C GLU A 296 29.62 -17.35 -8.38
N LEU A 297 28.84 -16.90 -9.37
CA LEU A 297 27.39 -16.97 -9.35
C LEU A 297 26.91 -18.42 -9.31
N SER A 298 25.88 -18.66 -8.51
CA SER A 298 25.28 -19.99 -8.40
C SER A 298 23.76 -19.91 -8.31
N SER A 299 23.08 -20.92 -8.84
CA SER A 299 21.63 -21.05 -8.71
C SER A 299 21.26 -21.80 -7.44
N ARG A 300 20.26 -21.30 -6.71
CA ARG A 300 19.69 -21.93 -5.52
C ARG A 300 18.25 -22.37 -5.82
N GLY A 301 18.11 -23.52 -6.50
CA GLY A 301 16.81 -24.05 -6.89
C GLY A 301 16.17 -23.29 -8.07
N SER A 302 14.93 -23.65 -8.40
CA SER A 302 14.22 -23.06 -9.55
C SER A 302 13.93 -21.57 -9.30
N GLY A 303 14.63 -20.68 -10.01
CA GLY A 303 14.31 -19.26 -10.08
C GLY A 303 15.07 -18.34 -9.11
N HIS A 304 16.06 -18.83 -8.36
CA HIS A 304 16.88 -17.98 -7.49
C HIS A 304 18.37 -18.04 -7.84
N LEU A 305 19.02 -16.89 -7.88
CA LEU A 305 20.45 -16.72 -8.11
C LEU A 305 21.11 -16.09 -6.89
N LEU A 306 22.13 -16.74 -6.35
CA LEU A 306 22.96 -16.20 -5.28
C LEU A 306 23.98 -15.24 -5.88
N VAL A 307 23.90 -13.97 -5.47
CA VAL A 307 24.74 -12.87 -5.99
C VAL A 307 25.60 -12.20 -4.93
N SER A 308 25.51 -12.65 -3.68
CA SER A 308 26.44 -12.27 -2.62
C SER A 308 27.03 -13.49 -1.92
N GLU A 309 28.17 -13.29 -1.28
CA GLU A 309 28.71 -14.24 -0.32
C GLU A 309 27.77 -14.31 0.90
N PRO A 310 27.27 -15.49 1.29
CA PRO A 310 26.46 -15.64 2.50
C PRO A 310 27.32 -15.31 3.73
N GLY A 311 26.88 -14.36 4.54
CA GLY A 311 27.65 -13.90 5.70
C GLY A 311 26.81 -13.60 6.92
N GLU A 312 27.47 -13.03 7.93
CA GLU A 312 26.82 -12.57 9.17
C GLU A 312 25.80 -11.46 8.91
N TYR A 313 26.08 -10.60 7.94
CA TYR A 313 25.29 -9.43 7.53
C TYR A 313 24.16 -9.74 6.53
N GLY A 314 23.92 -11.02 6.26
CA GLY A 314 22.86 -11.44 5.35
C GLY A 314 23.33 -11.95 3.99
N VAL A 315 22.36 -12.10 3.09
CA VAL A 315 22.54 -12.66 1.75
C VAL A 315 21.67 -11.92 0.74
N VAL A 316 22.25 -11.65 -0.43
CA VAL A 316 21.54 -11.07 -1.57
C VAL A 316 21.31 -12.13 -2.63
N LEU A 317 20.06 -12.24 -3.05
CA LEU A 317 19.57 -13.17 -4.07
C LEU A 317 18.86 -12.37 -5.16
N LEU A 318 18.88 -12.88 -6.39
CA LEU A 318 17.96 -12.46 -7.45
C LEU A 318 16.91 -13.55 -7.62
N ALA A 319 15.64 -13.18 -7.46
CA ALA A 319 14.51 -14.08 -7.59
C ALA A 319 13.72 -13.75 -8.86
N ARG A 320 13.36 -14.78 -9.63
CA ARG A 320 12.52 -14.65 -10.82
C ARG A 320 11.05 -14.86 -10.44
N GLY A 321 10.24 -13.82 -10.60
CA GLY A 321 8.78 -13.87 -10.45
C GLY A 321 8.04 -13.65 -11.78
N ASP A 322 6.71 -13.64 -11.73
CA ASP A 322 5.83 -13.48 -12.89
C ASP A 322 6.02 -12.13 -13.61
N SER A 323 6.35 -11.09 -12.85
CA SER A 323 6.59 -9.71 -13.32
C SER A 323 8.08 -9.42 -13.60
N GLY A 324 8.93 -10.45 -13.61
CA GLY A 324 10.36 -10.34 -13.89
C GLY A 324 11.24 -10.60 -12.67
N TRP A 325 12.50 -10.16 -12.75
CA TRP A 325 13.48 -10.37 -11.69
C TRP A 325 13.33 -9.33 -10.56
N ARG A 326 13.57 -9.76 -9.33
CA ARG A 326 13.60 -8.93 -8.11
C ARG A 326 14.87 -9.24 -7.34
N ALA A 327 15.39 -8.24 -6.62
CA ALA A 327 16.50 -8.47 -5.69
C ALA A 327 15.95 -8.66 -4.28
N LEU A 328 16.37 -9.72 -3.62
CA LEU A 328 16.00 -10.06 -2.25
C LEU A 328 17.25 -9.90 -1.39
N GLU A 329 17.15 -9.07 -0.37
CA GLU A 329 18.12 -8.99 0.72
C GLU A 329 17.53 -9.71 1.91
N TRP A 330 18.25 -10.67 2.48
CA TRP A 330 17.85 -11.34 3.71
C TRP A 330 18.88 -11.09 4.78
N ASP A 331 18.45 -10.45 5.87
CA ASP A 331 19.23 -10.22 7.07
C ASP A 331 18.65 -11.03 8.25
N ARG A 332 19.50 -11.39 9.21
CA ARG A 332 19.09 -12.20 10.37
C ARG A 332 18.22 -11.44 11.37
N GLU A 333 18.43 -10.13 11.51
CA GLU A 333 17.74 -9.29 12.48
C GLU A 333 16.48 -8.65 11.88
N LEU A 334 16.58 -8.17 10.64
CA LEU A 334 15.53 -7.42 9.94
C LEU A 334 14.64 -8.28 9.04
N GLY A 335 15.04 -9.52 8.75
CA GLY A 335 14.29 -10.42 7.87
C GLY A 335 14.54 -10.14 6.38
N ALA A 336 13.53 -10.36 5.54
CA ALA A 336 13.66 -10.25 4.08
C ALA A 336 13.13 -8.91 3.54
N THR A 337 13.98 -8.18 2.83
CA THR A 337 13.63 -6.98 2.06
C THR A 337 13.62 -7.32 0.57
N VAL A 338 12.58 -6.89 -0.15
CA VAL A 338 12.43 -7.09 -1.59
C VAL A 338 12.59 -5.76 -2.31
N HIS A 339 13.50 -5.71 -3.27
CA HIS A 339 13.71 -4.58 -4.17
C HIS A 339 13.21 -4.90 -5.58
N ARG A 340 12.64 -3.90 -6.25
CA ARG A 340 12.12 -3.99 -7.62
C ARG A 340 13.14 -4.48 -8.65
N SER A 341 14.43 -4.27 -8.40
CA SER A 341 15.53 -4.67 -9.28
C SER A 341 16.84 -4.70 -8.49
N PHE A 342 17.91 -5.22 -9.11
CA PHE A 342 19.24 -5.19 -8.48
C PHE A 342 19.80 -3.77 -8.37
N ARG A 343 19.55 -2.94 -9.38
CA ARG A 343 19.88 -1.51 -9.32
C ARG A 343 19.24 -0.81 -8.11
N ALA A 344 17.94 -1.05 -7.89
CA ALA A 344 17.20 -0.46 -6.78
C ALA A 344 17.77 -0.86 -5.41
N LEU A 345 18.37 -2.06 -5.31
CA LEU A 345 19.07 -2.50 -4.12
C LEU A 345 20.37 -1.70 -3.89
N LEU A 346 21.19 -1.47 -4.91
CA LEU A 346 22.41 -0.64 -4.76
C LEU A 346 22.11 0.84 -4.49
N GLU A 347 21.06 1.34 -5.11
CA GLU A 347 20.50 2.67 -4.89
C GLU A 347 20.07 2.85 -3.42
N HIS A 348 19.33 1.88 -2.88
CA HIS A 348 18.99 1.83 -1.45
C HIS A 348 20.25 1.78 -0.56
N HIS A 349 21.23 0.94 -0.90
CA HIS A 349 22.50 0.87 -0.18
C HIS A 349 23.24 2.22 -0.16
N LEU A 350 23.27 2.94 -1.29
CA LEU A 350 23.87 4.26 -1.37
C LEU A 350 23.15 5.26 -0.46
N HIS A 351 21.82 5.20 -0.40
CA HIS A 351 21.04 6.06 0.48
C HIS A 351 21.40 5.85 1.95
N LEU A 352 21.45 4.59 2.42
CA LEU A 352 21.83 4.24 3.78
C LEU A 352 23.24 4.75 4.14
N LEU A 353 24.21 4.57 3.24
CA LEU A 353 25.57 5.10 3.42
C LEU A 353 25.61 6.62 3.56
N THR A 354 24.72 7.32 2.85
CA THR A 354 24.65 8.78 2.91
C THR A 354 24.05 9.25 4.23
N GLU A 355 23.01 8.59 4.73
CA GLU A 355 22.37 8.92 6.01
C GLU A 355 23.27 8.64 7.22
N THR A 356 24.07 7.57 7.18
CA THR A 356 25.01 7.25 8.28
C THR A 356 26.21 8.20 8.42
N ARG A 357 26.42 9.12 7.46
CA ARG A 357 27.55 10.08 7.48
C ARG A 357 27.15 11.53 7.81
N GLU A 358 25.85 11.83 7.92
CA GLU A 358 25.34 13.13 8.41
C GLU A 358 25.11 13.11 9.92
#